data_AF-A0A956BI88-F1
#
_entry.id   AF-A0A956BI88-F1
#
_cell.length_a   1.000
_cell.length_b   1.000
_cell.length_c   1.000
_cell.angle_alpha   90.00
_cell.angle_beta   90.00
_cell.angle_gamma   90.00
#
_symmetry.space_group_name_H-M   'P 1'
#
loop_
_entity.id
_entity.type
_entity.pdbx_description
1 polymer ?
#
loop_
_entity_poly.entity_id
_entity_poly.type
_entity_poly.pdbx_seq_one_letter_code
_entity_poly.pdbx_strand_id
1 'polypeptide(L)'
;LWGTGVYSDDSSVCTAAIHAGVLTSAGGQAVVTIAAGQDAYPSSTQNGVSSSQWGSWGRSFTVAAAGTAATCSTNAQGLAGDPGTHHTVTCPASCSGSVWGTGAYSDDSSVCTAAIHAGVLAAGAAGSIVVTIAPGQEAYPASTQNGVASSQWGSWGRSFLVGPVGGSCSDTCATAGDGECDDGGPGALYDLCTLGSDCGDCGPR
;
A
#
# COMPACT_ATOMS: atom_id res chain seq x y z
N LEU A 1 23.37 -10.46 -5.74
CA LEU A 1 22.11 -10.76 -6.46
C LEU A 1 22.48 -11.61 -7.66
N TRP A 2 22.06 -12.87 -7.68
CA TRP A 2 22.32 -13.79 -8.78
C TRP A 2 21.02 -14.12 -9.50
N GLY A 3 21.01 -13.99 -10.83
CA GLY A 3 19.84 -14.29 -11.65
C GLY A 3 18.98 -13.10 -12.05
N THR A 4 17.97 -13.39 -12.88
CA THR A 4 16.99 -12.43 -13.38
C THR A 4 15.64 -13.13 -13.50
N GLY A 5 14.58 -12.54 -12.93
CA GLY A 5 13.25 -13.15 -12.83
C GLY A 5 13.18 -14.28 -11.79
N VAL A 6 14.13 -15.20 -11.83
CA VAL A 6 14.39 -16.21 -10.79
C VAL A 6 15.77 -15.94 -10.19
N TYR A 7 15.82 -15.88 -8.86
CA TYR A 7 17.02 -15.51 -8.12
C TYR A 7 17.46 -16.67 -7.21
N SER A 8 18.76 -16.85 -7.04
CA SER A 8 19.26 -17.82 -6.06
C SER A 8 18.83 -17.43 -4.65
N ASP A 9 18.53 -18.40 -3.79
CA ASP A 9 17.98 -18.14 -2.45
C ASP A 9 18.98 -17.54 -1.44
N ASP A 10 20.25 -17.44 -1.80
CA ASP A 10 21.27 -16.67 -1.07
C ASP A 10 21.28 -15.17 -1.44
N SER A 11 20.46 -14.75 -2.41
CA SER A 11 20.32 -13.35 -2.80
C SER A 11 19.40 -12.55 -1.86
N SER A 12 19.70 -11.26 -1.67
CA SER A 12 18.82 -10.33 -0.96
C SER A 12 17.45 -10.22 -1.64
N VAL A 13 16.39 -10.57 -0.92
CA VAL A 13 14.99 -10.46 -1.37
C VAL A 13 14.64 -9.03 -1.78
N CYS A 14 15.00 -8.03 -0.95
CA CYS A 14 14.71 -6.63 -1.25
C CYS A 14 15.43 -6.16 -2.53
N THR A 15 16.70 -6.54 -2.70
CA THR A 15 17.47 -6.19 -3.89
C THR A 15 16.90 -6.87 -5.14
N ALA A 16 16.48 -8.14 -5.03
CA ALA A 16 15.81 -8.86 -6.10
C ALA A 16 14.46 -8.26 -6.46
N ALA A 17 13.68 -7.81 -5.47
CA ALA A 17 12.40 -7.15 -5.68
C ALA A 17 12.53 -5.77 -6.32
N ILE A 18 13.55 -4.98 -5.96
CA ILE A 18 13.86 -3.74 -6.67
C ILE A 18 14.32 -4.05 -8.10
N HIS A 19 15.22 -5.02 -8.29
CA HIS A 19 15.66 -5.46 -9.62
C HIS A 19 14.47 -5.87 -10.50
N ALA A 20 13.51 -6.62 -9.96
CA ALA A 20 12.29 -7.03 -10.66
C ALA A 20 11.26 -5.90 -10.88
N GLY A 21 11.48 -4.70 -10.35
CA GLY A 21 10.53 -3.59 -10.41
C GLY A 21 9.31 -3.76 -9.51
N VAL A 22 9.38 -4.70 -8.56
CA VAL A 22 8.33 -4.98 -7.58
C VAL A 22 8.37 -3.96 -6.44
N LEU A 23 9.57 -3.57 -5.99
CA LEU A 23 9.77 -2.57 -4.94
C LEU A 23 10.56 -1.38 -5.48
N THR A 24 10.47 -0.26 -4.76
CA THR A 24 11.40 0.87 -4.91
C THR A 24 12.40 0.88 -3.76
N SER A 25 13.34 1.83 -3.76
CA SER A 25 14.23 2.05 -2.62
C SER A 25 13.51 2.50 -1.34
N ALA A 26 12.25 2.93 -1.44
CA ALA A 26 11.41 3.22 -0.28
C ALA A 26 10.88 1.93 0.41
N GLY A 27 11.08 0.76 -0.19
CA GLY A 27 10.54 -0.50 0.30
C GLY A 27 9.12 -0.78 -0.19
N GLY A 28 8.36 -1.55 0.59
CA GLY A 28 6.99 -1.98 0.28
C GLY A 28 6.79 -3.48 0.53
N GLN A 29 5.63 -4.01 0.10
CA GLN A 29 5.31 -5.42 0.21
C GLN A 29 5.62 -6.16 -1.10
N ALA A 30 6.24 -7.32 -0.98
CA ALA A 30 6.49 -8.24 -2.09
C ALA A 30 6.08 -9.66 -1.68
N VAL A 31 5.53 -10.41 -2.64
CA VAL A 31 5.28 -11.84 -2.46
C VAL A 31 6.50 -12.61 -2.94
N VAL A 32 7.10 -13.40 -2.04
CA VAL A 32 8.23 -14.27 -2.35
C VAL A 32 7.72 -15.69 -2.52
N THR A 33 8.00 -16.30 -3.68
CA THR A 33 7.69 -17.72 -3.92
C THR A 33 8.99 -18.51 -3.97
N ILE A 34 9.15 -19.48 -3.06
CA ILE A 34 10.29 -20.40 -3.10
C ILE A 34 10.11 -21.35 -4.30
N ALA A 35 11.17 -21.51 -5.07
CA ALA A 35 11.21 -22.31 -6.27
C ALA A 35 12.41 -23.28 -6.25
N ALA A 36 12.36 -24.28 -7.13
CA ALA A 36 13.47 -25.20 -7.33
C ALA A 36 14.73 -24.47 -7.83
N GLY A 37 15.90 -25.01 -7.51
CA GLY A 37 17.17 -24.54 -8.05
C GLY A 37 17.24 -24.53 -9.59
N GLN A 38 18.16 -23.75 -10.15
CA GLN A 38 18.44 -23.73 -11.59
C GLN A 38 19.90 -24.11 -11.87
N ASP A 39 20.15 -24.62 -13.07
CA ASP A 39 21.52 -24.96 -13.52
C ASP A 39 22.33 -23.73 -13.96
N ALA A 40 21.65 -22.62 -14.25
CA ALA A 40 22.27 -21.34 -14.55
C ALA A 40 21.32 -20.20 -14.19
N TYR A 41 21.89 -19.11 -13.70
CA TYR A 41 21.20 -17.87 -13.34
C TYR A 41 21.77 -16.75 -14.22
N PRO A 42 21.05 -16.24 -15.22
CA PRO A 42 21.56 -15.18 -16.09
C PRO A 42 21.68 -13.82 -15.37
N SER A 43 22.67 -13.02 -15.74
CA SER A 43 22.78 -11.61 -15.28
C SER A 43 21.92 -10.66 -16.11
N SER A 44 21.44 -9.58 -15.50
CA SER A 44 20.88 -8.43 -16.20
C SER A 44 21.05 -7.15 -15.38
N THR A 45 20.75 -5.99 -15.97
CA THR A 45 20.53 -4.76 -15.20
C THR A 45 19.12 -4.27 -15.44
N GLN A 46 18.32 -4.18 -14.38
CA GLN A 46 16.92 -3.78 -14.41
C GLN A 46 16.64 -2.85 -13.23
N ASN A 47 15.81 -1.82 -13.45
CA ASN A 47 15.37 -0.89 -12.41
C ASN A 47 16.54 -0.31 -11.58
N GLY A 48 17.68 -0.03 -12.23
CA GLY A 48 18.87 0.53 -11.59
C GLY A 48 19.69 -0.47 -10.76
N VAL A 49 19.32 -1.76 -10.73
CA VAL A 49 20.03 -2.82 -10.02
C VAL A 49 20.65 -3.79 -11.02
N SER A 50 21.92 -4.14 -10.83
CA SER A 50 22.60 -5.17 -11.62
C SER A 50 22.64 -6.50 -10.88
N SER A 51 22.24 -7.57 -11.55
CA SER A 51 22.47 -8.94 -11.10
C SER A 51 23.70 -9.55 -11.78
N SER A 52 24.26 -10.57 -11.16
CA SER A 52 25.40 -11.33 -11.69
C SER A 52 24.97 -12.72 -12.15
N GLN A 53 25.72 -13.28 -13.10
CA GLN A 53 25.44 -14.62 -13.58
C GLN A 53 25.98 -15.65 -12.59
N TRP A 54 25.32 -16.79 -12.47
CA TRP A 54 25.80 -17.92 -11.67
C TRP A 54 25.51 -19.26 -12.34
N GLY A 55 26.24 -20.29 -11.95
CA GLY A 55 26.02 -21.68 -12.37
C GLY A 55 24.94 -22.37 -11.54
N SER A 56 25.02 -23.70 -11.44
CA SER A 56 24.00 -24.49 -10.76
C SER A 56 23.90 -24.18 -9.27
N TRP A 57 22.67 -24.03 -8.78
CA TRP A 57 22.38 -23.78 -7.37
C TRP A 57 21.08 -24.47 -6.94
N GLY A 58 21.03 -24.93 -5.69
CA GLY A 58 20.02 -25.91 -5.25
C GLY A 58 18.63 -25.36 -4.94
N ARG A 59 18.47 -24.05 -4.74
CA ARG A 59 17.19 -23.44 -4.39
C ARG A 59 17.08 -22.02 -4.93
N SER A 60 15.87 -21.59 -5.28
CA SER A 60 15.66 -20.26 -5.82
C SER A 60 14.39 -19.61 -5.27
N PHE A 61 14.16 -18.37 -5.66
CA PHE A 61 12.90 -17.71 -5.45
C PHE A 61 12.54 -16.78 -6.61
N THR A 62 11.25 -16.49 -6.72
CA THR A 62 10.71 -15.39 -7.52
C THR A 62 10.05 -14.36 -6.62
N VAL A 63 9.94 -13.14 -7.13
CA VAL A 63 9.29 -12.01 -6.45
C VAL A 63 8.17 -11.48 -7.33
N ALA A 64 7.05 -11.14 -6.71
CA ALA A 64 5.90 -10.52 -7.37
C ALA A 64 5.35 -9.36 -6.52
N ALA A 65 4.68 -8.42 -7.19
CA ALA A 65 3.95 -7.36 -6.50
C ALA A 65 2.93 -7.96 -5.53
N ALA A 66 2.87 -7.41 -4.32
CA ALA A 66 1.82 -7.77 -3.38
C ALA A 66 0.51 -7.06 -3.78
N GLY A 67 -0.58 -7.82 -3.78
CA GLY A 67 -1.92 -7.28 -3.95
C GLY A 67 -2.40 -7.17 -5.41
N THR A 68 -3.59 -6.59 -5.55
CA THR A 68 -4.29 -6.48 -6.83
C THR A 68 -3.80 -5.25 -7.59
N ALA A 69 -3.34 -5.42 -8.83
CA ALA A 69 -3.03 -4.30 -9.71
C ALA A 69 -4.32 -3.55 -10.09
N ALA A 70 -4.37 -2.25 -9.81
CA ALA A 70 -5.51 -1.39 -10.10
C ALA A 70 -5.29 -0.55 -11.35
N THR A 71 -6.40 -0.05 -11.87
CA THR A 71 -6.46 1.08 -12.80
C THR A 71 -7.02 2.29 -12.06
N CYS A 72 -6.95 3.49 -12.65
CA CYS A 72 -7.51 4.68 -11.99
C CYS A 72 -9.04 4.64 -11.85
N SER A 73 -9.72 3.77 -12.59
CA SER A 73 -11.15 3.49 -12.46
C SER A 73 -11.47 2.35 -11.50
N THR A 74 -10.48 1.65 -10.96
CA THR A 74 -10.73 0.58 -9.98
C THR A 74 -11.33 1.20 -8.72
N ASN A 75 -12.47 0.66 -8.30
CA ASN A 75 -13.17 1.02 -7.07
C ASN A 75 -13.20 -0.18 -6.12
N ALA A 76 -13.70 0.02 -4.90
CA ALA A 76 -13.78 -1.02 -3.89
C ALA A 76 -14.99 -1.97 -4.10
N GLN A 77 -15.87 -1.72 -5.07
CA GLN A 77 -17.01 -2.59 -5.35
C GLN A 77 -16.58 -4.03 -5.66
N GLY A 78 -15.49 -4.18 -6.43
CA GLY A 78 -14.91 -5.47 -6.81
C GLY A 78 -14.04 -6.14 -5.74
N LEU A 79 -13.79 -5.47 -4.60
CA LEU A 79 -13.02 -6.03 -3.49
C LEU A 79 -13.97 -6.79 -2.56
N ALA A 80 -13.79 -8.11 -2.48
CA ALA A 80 -14.63 -8.97 -1.66
C ALA A 80 -14.26 -8.89 -0.17
N GLY A 81 -15.22 -9.23 0.70
CA GLY A 81 -15.01 -9.35 2.13
C GLY A 81 -15.95 -8.49 2.96
N ASP A 82 -15.97 -8.78 4.25
CA ASP A 82 -16.74 -8.06 5.25
C ASP A 82 -15.97 -6.83 5.74
N PRO A 83 -16.63 -5.87 6.40
CA PRO A 83 -15.95 -4.78 7.10
C PRO A 83 -14.79 -5.27 7.97
N GLY A 84 -13.63 -4.61 7.84
CA GLY A 84 -12.35 -5.01 8.42
C GLY A 84 -11.44 -5.82 7.50
N THR A 85 -11.93 -6.26 6.33
CA THR A 85 -11.08 -6.97 5.35
C THR A 85 -10.08 -6.00 4.72
N HIS A 86 -8.80 -6.37 4.71
CA HIS A 86 -7.71 -5.59 4.12
C HIS A 86 -7.29 -6.15 2.77
N HIS A 87 -7.16 -5.29 1.77
CA HIS A 87 -6.62 -5.61 0.45
C HIS A 87 -5.43 -4.73 0.15
N THR A 88 -4.30 -5.32 -0.24
CA THR A 88 -3.22 -4.55 -0.85
C THR A 88 -3.61 -4.26 -2.31
N VAL A 89 -3.54 -3.00 -2.71
CA VAL A 89 -3.84 -2.53 -4.07
C VAL A 89 -2.65 -1.76 -4.60
N THR A 90 -2.23 -2.04 -5.83
CA THR A 90 -1.14 -1.32 -6.50
C THR A 90 -1.69 -0.33 -7.52
N CYS A 91 -1.49 0.95 -7.27
CA CYS A 91 -1.98 2.06 -8.06
C CYS A 91 -0.95 2.53 -9.10
N PRO A 92 -1.39 2.81 -10.34
CA PRO A 92 -0.52 3.42 -11.34
C PRO A 92 -0.33 4.92 -11.07
N ALA A 93 0.68 5.50 -11.71
CA ALA A 93 0.98 6.93 -11.62
C ALA A 93 -0.13 7.78 -12.26
N SER A 94 -0.23 9.02 -11.80
CA SER A 94 -1.12 10.05 -12.38
C SER A 94 -2.59 9.66 -12.45
N CYS A 95 -3.11 9.04 -11.38
CA CYS A 95 -4.51 8.69 -11.33
C CYS A 95 -5.44 9.88 -11.08
N SER A 96 -6.57 9.85 -11.79
CA SER A 96 -7.71 10.73 -11.61
C SER A 96 -9.00 9.92 -11.72
N GLY A 97 -9.97 10.20 -10.85
CA GLY A 97 -11.26 9.55 -10.81
C GLY A 97 -12.18 10.23 -9.81
N SER A 98 -13.46 9.87 -9.82
CA SER A 98 -14.42 10.41 -8.87
C SER A 98 -14.19 9.81 -7.48
N VAL A 99 -14.33 10.66 -6.46
CA VAL A 99 -14.22 10.30 -5.05
C VAL A 99 -15.39 10.94 -4.31
N TRP A 100 -16.07 10.15 -3.49
CA TRP A 100 -17.13 10.62 -2.61
C TRP A 100 -16.74 10.37 -1.16
N GLY A 101 -16.78 11.43 -0.34
CA GLY A 101 -16.42 11.35 1.07
C GLY A 101 -15.00 11.83 1.41
N THR A 102 -14.70 11.77 2.70
CA THR A 102 -13.40 12.08 3.30
C THR A 102 -13.20 11.21 4.53
N GLY A 103 -11.98 10.68 4.70
CA GLY A 103 -11.71 9.62 5.67
C GLY A 103 -12.29 8.28 5.17
N ALA A 104 -13.61 8.11 5.28
CA ALA A 104 -14.32 7.02 4.62
C ALA A 104 -14.83 7.46 3.24
N TYR A 105 -14.64 6.59 2.27
CA TYR A 105 -15.06 6.80 0.89
C TYR A 105 -16.12 5.76 0.52
N SER A 106 -17.15 6.16 -0.23
CA SER A 106 -18.12 5.20 -0.75
C SER A 106 -17.41 4.21 -1.67
N ASP A 107 -17.81 2.94 -1.66
CA ASP A 107 -17.07 1.87 -2.33
C ASP A 107 -17.06 1.95 -3.87
N ASP A 108 -17.88 2.80 -4.47
CA ASP A 108 -17.86 3.15 -5.88
C ASP A 108 -16.83 4.25 -6.25
N SER A 109 -16.17 4.86 -5.25
CA SER A 109 -15.06 5.81 -5.43
C SER A 109 -13.80 5.14 -6.02
N SER A 110 -13.02 5.89 -6.78
CA SER A 110 -11.69 5.46 -7.25
C SER A 110 -10.75 5.25 -6.07
N VAL A 111 -10.27 4.01 -5.86
CA VAL A 111 -9.39 3.68 -4.70
C VAL A 111 -8.06 4.43 -4.75
N CYS A 112 -7.49 4.57 -5.95
CA CYS A 112 -6.21 5.25 -6.13
C CYS A 112 -6.34 6.77 -6.00
N THR A 113 -7.45 7.35 -6.49
CA THR A 113 -7.69 8.79 -6.34
C THR A 113 -8.05 9.13 -4.88
N ALA A 114 -8.77 8.25 -4.19
CA ALA A 114 -9.03 8.37 -2.75
C ALA A 114 -7.73 8.29 -1.93
N ALA A 115 -6.78 7.42 -2.29
CA ALA A 115 -5.46 7.38 -1.66
C ALA A 115 -4.63 8.66 -1.88
N ILE A 116 -4.72 9.28 -3.06
CA ILE A 116 -4.11 10.61 -3.29
C ILE A 116 -4.82 11.65 -2.44
N HIS A 117 -6.16 11.69 -2.44
CA HIS A 117 -6.95 12.61 -1.62
C HIS A 117 -6.58 12.51 -0.14
N ALA A 118 -6.44 11.29 0.40
CA ALA A 118 -6.06 11.03 1.78
C ALA A 118 -4.58 11.32 2.09
N GLY A 119 -3.75 11.57 1.07
CA GLY A 119 -2.31 11.81 1.26
C GLY A 119 -1.47 10.54 1.45
N VAL A 120 -2.08 9.36 1.30
CA VAL A 120 -1.37 8.06 1.33
C VAL A 120 -0.43 7.94 0.13
N LEU A 121 -0.84 8.48 -1.03
CA LEU A 121 0.02 8.63 -2.21
C LEU A 121 0.17 10.10 -2.55
N ALA A 122 1.40 10.51 -2.92
CA ALA A 122 1.62 11.83 -3.48
C ALA A 122 0.93 11.99 -4.85
N ALA A 123 0.54 13.22 -5.19
CA ALA A 123 -0.06 13.51 -6.48
C ALA A 123 0.87 13.08 -7.64
N GLY A 124 0.34 12.28 -8.57
CA GLY A 124 1.10 11.76 -9.70
C GLY A 124 1.91 10.48 -9.39
N ALA A 125 2.05 10.07 -8.14
CA ALA A 125 2.84 8.89 -7.78
C ALA A 125 2.10 7.58 -8.10
N ALA A 126 2.87 6.57 -8.52
CA ALA A 126 2.46 5.17 -8.44
C ALA A 126 2.83 4.62 -7.06
N GLY A 127 2.15 3.58 -6.60
CA GLY A 127 2.50 2.94 -5.33
C GLY A 127 1.44 1.95 -4.86
N SER A 128 1.79 1.16 -3.86
CA SER A 128 0.84 0.24 -3.24
C SER A 128 0.22 0.88 -2.00
N ILE A 129 -1.07 0.59 -1.79
CA ILE A 129 -1.87 1.05 -0.65
C ILE A 129 -2.59 -0.15 -0.01
N VAL A 130 -3.05 0.02 1.21
CA VAL A 130 -4.02 -0.89 1.84
C VAL A 130 -5.40 -0.27 1.72
N VAL A 131 -6.35 -1.04 1.21
CA VAL A 131 -7.78 -0.73 1.21
C VAL A 131 -8.46 -1.58 2.26
N THR A 132 -9.11 -0.94 3.23
CA THR A 132 -9.88 -1.63 4.28
C THR A 132 -11.36 -1.48 3.99
N ILE A 133 -12.07 -2.60 3.80
CA ILE A 133 -13.53 -2.58 3.64
C ILE A 133 -14.17 -2.09 4.93
N ALA A 134 -15.15 -1.20 4.83
CA ALA A 134 -15.82 -0.60 5.97
C ALA A 134 -17.35 -0.61 5.77
N PRO A 135 -18.14 -0.48 6.86
CA PRO A 135 -19.59 -0.36 6.74
C PRO A 135 -19.97 0.90 5.95
N GLY A 136 -21.16 0.90 5.36
CA GLY A 136 -21.75 2.10 4.77
C GLY A 136 -21.98 3.23 5.78
N GLN A 137 -22.06 4.45 5.30
CA GLN A 137 -22.41 5.64 6.09
C GLN A 137 -23.69 6.30 5.57
N GLU A 138 -24.37 7.03 6.44
CA GLU A 138 -25.57 7.80 6.09
C GLU A 138 -25.26 9.10 5.34
N ALA A 139 -24.03 9.59 5.44
CA ALA A 139 -23.54 10.75 4.73
C ALA A 139 -22.03 10.68 4.55
N TYR A 140 -21.55 11.18 3.42
CA TYR A 140 -20.14 11.27 3.06
C TYR A 140 -19.81 12.75 2.83
N PRO A 141 -19.11 13.43 3.75
CA PRO A 141 -18.78 14.84 3.59
C PRO A 141 -17.77 15.07 2.45
N ALA A 142 -17.94 16.15 1.70
CA ALA A 142 -16.95 16.59 0.71
C ALA A 142 -15.75 17.28 1.36
N SER A 143 -14.58 17.15 0.75
CA SER A 143 -13.43 18.02 1.04
C SER A 143 -12.52 18.18 -0.17
N THR A 144 -11.55 19.09 -0.09
CA THR A 144 -10.42 19.13 -1.03
C THR A 144 -9.14 18.95 -0.23
N GLN A 145 -8.42 17.88 -0.51
CA GLN A 145 -7.19 17.50 0.17
C GLN A 145 -6.18 17.01 -0.85
N ASN A 146 -4.89 17.33 -0.63
CA ASN A 146 -3.79 16.86 -1.48
C ASN A 146 -3.99 17.10 -2.99
N GLY A 147 -4.67 18.20 -3.34
CA GLY A 147 -4.96 18.58 -4.73
C GLY A 147 -6.11 17.82 -5.39
N VAL A 148 -6.82 16.95 -4.66
CA VAL A 148 -8.00 16.22 -5.12
C VAL A 148 -9.24 16.75 -4.40
N ALA A 149 -10.32 16.98 -5.14
CA ALA A 149 -11.62 17.30 -4.58
C ALA A 149 -12.50 16.05 -4.53
N SER A 150 -13.09 15.76 -3.37
CA SER A 150 -14.16 14.78 -3.22
C SER A 150 -15.53 15.45 -3.24
N SER A 151 -16.54 14.67 -3.62
CA SER A 151 -17.94 15.11 -3.61
C SER A 151 -18.66 14.62 -2.37
N GLN A 152 -19.68 15.37 -1.94
CA GLN A 152 -20.53 14.93 -0.85
C GLN A 152 -21.53 13.90 -1.37
N TRP A 153 -21.96 12.98 -0.51
CA TRP A 153 -23.03 12.03 -0.82
C TRP A 153 -23.90 11.75 0.41
N GLY A 154 -25.10 11.23 0.15
CA GLY A 154 -26.01 10.73 1.17
C GLY A 154 -25.71 9.28 1.56
N SER A 155 -26.74 8.56 2.00
CA SER A 155 -26.61 7.18 2.47
C SER A 155 -26.09 6.25 1.37
N TRP A 156 -25.08 5.43 1.70
CA TRP A 156 -24.52 4.43 0.80
C TRP A 156 -24.09 3.17 1.59
N GLY A 157 -24.36 2.00 1.05
CA GLY A 157 -24.35 0.74 1.79
C GLY A 157 -22.98 0.17 2.17
N ARG A 158 -21.88 0.66 1.56
CA ARG A 158 -20.54 0.15 1.83
C ARG A 158 -19.46 1.20 1.59
N SER A 159 -18.45 1.21 2.45
CA SER A 159 -17.34 2.17 2.37
C SER A 159 -16.00 1.46 2.28
N PHE A 160 -14.95 2.24 2.07
CA PHE A 160 -13.59 1.82 2.37
C PHE A 160 -12.77 2.94 3.00
N LEU A 161 -11.69 2.52 3.66
CA LEU A 161 -10.61 3.36 4.14
C LEU A 161 -9.35 3.04 3.33
N VAL A 162 -8.43 4.00 3.24
CA VAL A 162 -7.13 3.84 2.60
C VAL A 162 -6.01 4.09 3.61
N GLY A 163 -4.94 3.32 3.53
CA GLY A 163 -3.75 3.46 4.37
C GLY A 163 -2.47 3.02 3.65
N PRO A 164 -1.29 3.34 4.18
CA PRO A 164 -0.02 2.97 3.58
C PRO A 164 0.25 1.46 3.65
N VAL A 165 0.96 0.92 2.66
CA VAL A 165 1.51 -0.45 2.77
C VAL A 165 2.65 -0.47 3.78
N GLY A 166 2.54 -1.34 4.78
CA GLY A 166 3.55 -1.40 5.81
C GLY A 166 3.54 -0.18 6.72
N GLY A 167 2.36 0.40 6.99
CA GLY A 167 2.11 1.11 8.25
C GLY A 167 2.33 0.12 9.41
N SER A 168 3.59 -0.23 9.65
CA SER A 168 4.00 -0.92 10.84
C SER A 168 3.77 0.10 11.93
N CYS A 169 2.84 -0.26 12.81
CA CYS A 169 2.68 0.46 14.01
C CYS A 169 4.03 0.52 14.73
N SER A 170 4.62 1.72 14.83
CA SER A 170 5.98 1.84 15.31
C SER A 170 6.04 2.03 16.83
N ASP A 171 4.99 2.60 17.44
CA ASP A 171 4.93 2.94 18.87
C ASP A 171 6.25 3.58 19.37
N THR A 172 6.84 4.46 18.55
CA THR A 172 8.20 4.98 18.76
C THR A 172 8.23 6.38 19.37
N CYS A 173 7.11 7.09 19.44
CA CYS A 173 7.09 8.41 20.06
C CYS A 173 7.07 8.32 21.59
N ALA A 174 7.34 9.46 22.25
CA ALA A 174 7.50 9.49 23.71
C ALA A 174 6.21 9.18 24.48
N THR A 175 5.05 9.43 23.88
CA THR A 175 3.73 9.16 24.43
C THR A 175 3.03 7.99 23.76
N ALA A 176 3.78 7.16 23.02
CA ALA A 176 3.19 5.96 22.42
C ALA A 176 2.72 4.96 23.48
N GLY A 177 1.50 4.44 23.35
CA GLY A 177 1.00 3.37 24.22
C GLY A 177 0.58 3.84 25.62
N ASP A 178 0.28 5.14 25.80
CA ASP A 178 -0.21 5.69 27.08
C ASP A 178 -1.73 5.55 27.27
N GLY A 179 -2.43 5.08 26.25
CA GLY A 179 -3.88 4.87 26.22
C GLY A 179 -4.63 6.01 25.56
N GLU A 180 -3.93 7.04 25.09
CA GLU A 180 -4.46 8.16 24.32
C GLU A 180 -3.93 8.11 22.89
N CYS A 181 -4.70 8.60 21.92
CA CYS A 181 -4.21 8.65 20.54
C CYS A 181 -3.54 10.00 20.23
N ASP A 182 -2.25 9.96 19.92
CA ASP A 182 -1.36 11.11 19.76
C ASP A 182 -0.79 11.31 18.34
N ASP A 183 -1.09 10.41 17.41
CA ASP A 183 -0.61 10.44 16.01
C ASP A 183 -1.09 11.65 15.18
N GLY A 184 -1.92 12.52 15.76
CA GLY A 184 -2.59 13.60 15.05
C GLY A 184 -3.69 13.11 14.10
N GLY A 185 -4.46 14.06 13.56
CA GLY A 185 -5.55 13.79 12.60
C GLY A 185 -6.90 13.37 13.21
N PRO A 186 -7.87 12.96 12.37
CA PRO A 186 -9.23 12.66 12.82
C PRO A 186 -9.28 11.50 13.83
N GLY A 187 -9.81 11.76 15.02
CA GLY A 187 -9.89 10.76 16.09
C GLY A 187 -8.60 10.61 16.92
N ALA A 188 -7.61 11.48 16.73
CA ALA A 188 -6.55 11.70 17.71
C ALA A 188 -6.99 12.72 18.76
N LEU A 189 -6.58 12.52 20.01
CA LEU A 189 -6.79 13.46 21.10
C LEU A 189 -5.74 14.57 21.04
N TYR A 190 -4.51 14.24 20.66
CA TYR A 190 -3.41 15.18 20.47
C TYR A 190 -2.63 14.91 19.17
N ASP A 191 -1.73 15.85 18.84
CA ASP A 191 -0.82 15.81 17.69
C ASP A 191 0.62 15.89 18.21
N LEU A 192 0.97 14.94 19.09
CA LEU A 192 2.26 14.86 19.79
C LEU A 192 3.22 13.85 19.14
N CYS A 193 2.67 12.93 18.36
CA CYS A 193 3.37 11.87 17.67
C CYS A 193 3.23 12.05 16.16
N THR A 194 4.25 11.61 15.43
CA THR A 194 4.14 11.51 13.97
C THR A 194 3.16 10.40 13.61
N LEU A 195 2.25 10.61 12.66
CA LEU A 195 1.29 9.60 12.20
C LEU A 195 1.92 8.19 12.03
N GLY A 196 1.37 7.19 12.72
CA GLY A 196 1.87 5.81 12.76
C GLY A 196 2.91 5.52 13.86
N SER A 197 3.13 6.45 14.80
CA SER A 197 4.08 6.29 15.91
C SER A 197 3.46 6.15 17.29
N ASP A 198 2.13 6.21 17.38
CA ASP A 198 1.27 5.87 18.53
C ASP A 198 -0.01 5.09 18.11
N CYS A 199 0.08 4.44 16.96
CA CYS A 199 -0.87 3.47 16.42
C CYS A 199 -1.33 2.36 17.39
N GLY A 200 -0.61 2.06 18.48
CA GLY A 200 -1.06 1.14 19.51
C GLY A 200 -2.37 1.60 20.14
N ASP A 201 -2.48 2.90 20.41
CA ASP A 201 -3.68 3.55 20.95
C ASP A 201 -4.56 4.15 19.86
N CYS A 202 -3.93 4.62 18.79
CA CYS A 202 -4.58 5.23 17.65
C CYS A 202 -5.28 4.24 16.71
N GLY A 203 -4.90 2.96 16.71
CA GLY A 203 -5.32 1.98 15.71
C GLY A 203 -4.64 2.18 14.34
N PRO A 204 -5.14 1.55 13.27
CA PRO A 204 -4.53 1.64 11.93
C PRO A 204 -4.62 3.08 11.40
N ARG A 205 -3.46 3.72 11.14
CA ARG A 205 -3.35 5.08 10.60
C ARG A 205 -2.26 5.17 9.53
#